data_AF-A0A3N4GS06-F1
#
_entry.id   AF-A0A3N4GS06-F1
#
_cell.length_a   1.000
_cell.length_b   1.000
_cell.length_c   1.000
_cell.angle_alpha   90.00
_cell.angle_beta   90.00
_cell.angle_gamma   90.00
#
_symmetry.space_group_name_H-M   'P 1'
#
loop_
_entity.id
_entity.type
_entity.pdbx_description
1 polymer ?
#
loop_
_entity_poly.entity_id
_entity_poly.type
_entity_poly.pdbx_seq_one_letter_code
_entity_poly.pdbx_strand_id
1 'polypeptide(L)'
;MKLTNNQIFAVNGVLSELVNEKLTGSFKFKLFKTKAELERAIEIVQKALEGVVDEEEVTEIAEQTQDLNIELLTEAELEPLPLSMAQLVLLQAIIKEGDK
;
A
#
# COMPACT_ATOMS: atom_id res chain seq x y z
N MET A 1 11.67 -0.15 0.76
CA MET A 1 11.28 -1.55 0.44
C MET A 1 10.76 -1.62 -0.99
N LYS A 2 10.62 -2.81 -1.57
CA LYS A 2 10.13 -2.98 -2.96
C LYS A 2 8.74 -3.59 -2.98
N LEU A 3 7.84 -3.00 -3.76
CA LEU A 3 6.49 -3.52 -4.02
C LEU A 3 6.20 -3.48 -5.51
N THR A 4 5.40 -4.43 -6.01
CA THR A 4 4.84 -4.33 -7.37
C THR A 4 3.79 -3.24 -7.42
N ASN A 5 3.53 -2.70 -8.62
CA ASN A 5 2.48 -1.69 -8.81
C ASN A 5 1.11 -2.21 -8.35
N ASN A 6 0.80 -3.49 -8.61
CA ASN A 6 -0.40 -4.15 -8.07
C ASN A 6 -0.46 -4.13 -6.53
N GLN A 7 0.64 -4.45 -5.85
CA GLN A 7 0.69 -4.39 -4.38
C GLN A 7 0.50 -2.96 -3.88
N ILE A 8 1.06 -1.97 -4.56
CA ILE A 8 0.91 -0.54 -4.22
C ILE A 8 -0.56 -0.13 -4.28
N PHE A 9 -1.27 -0.44 -5.38
CA PHE A 9 -2.69 -0.15 -5.51
C PHE A 9 -3.52 -0.88 -4.44
N ALA A 10 -3.25 -2.16 -4.20
CA ALA A 10 -3.96 -2.95 -3.21
C ALA A 10 -3.83 -2.39 -1.79
N VAL A 11 -2.59 -2.12 -1.34
CA VAL A 11 -2.32 -1.54 -0.03
C VAL A 11 -2.95 -0.15 0.09
N ASN A 12 -2.80 0.69 -0.93
CA ASN A 12 -3.38 2.02 -0.94
C ASN A 12 -4.91 2.00 -0.88
N GLY A 13 -5.55 1.01 -1.51
CA GLY A 13 -6.99 0.78 -1.43
C GLY A 13 -7.43 0.55 0.01
N VAL A 14 -6.79 -0.39 0.72
CA VAL A 14 -7.07 -0.66 2.13
C VAL A 14 -6.87 0.59 2.99
N LEU A 15 -5.76 1.30 2.83
CA LEU A 15 -5.51 2.51 3.61
C LEU A 15 -6.49 3.65 3.31
N SER A 16 -7.04 3.71 2.08
CA SER A 16 -8.06 4.69 1.72
C SER A 16 -9.39 4.45 2.43
N GLU A 17 -9.74 3.19 2.68
CA GLU A 17 -10.93 2.84 3.47
C GLU A 17 -10.79 3.27 4.94
N LEU A 18 -9.56 3.27 5.46
CA LEU A 18 -9.23 3.70 6.82
C LEU A 18 -9.15 5.23 7.01
N VAL A 19 -9.28 6.05 5.95
CA VAL A 19 -9.12 7.52 6.03
C VAL A 19 -10.12 8.17 6.98
N ASN A 20 -11.32 7.59 7.11
CA ASN A 20 -12.37 8.12 7.97
C ASN A 20 -12.29 7.60 9.41
N GLU A 21 -11.39 6.66 9.69
CA GLU A 21 -11.21 6.10 11.02
C GLU A 21 -10.45 7.06 11.94
N LYS A 22 -10.87 7.14 13.20
CA LYS A 22 -10.19 7.97 14.21
C LYS A 22 -8.94 7.27 14.70
N LEU A 23 -7.82 7.55 14.05
CA LEU A 23 -6.51 7.05 14.44
C LEU A 23 -5.92 7.86 15.61
N THR A 24 -5.42 7.17 16.63
CA THR A 24 -4.80 7.78 17.81
C THR A 24 -3.32 7.39 17.94
N GLY A 25 -2.59 8.08 18.83
CA GLY A 25 -1.17 7.81 19.07
C GLY A 25 -0.24 8.24 17.93
N SER A 26 0.99 7.72 17.95
CA SER A 26 2.03 7.98 16.96
C SER A 26 1.79 7.24 15.63
N PHE A 27 1.08 6.11 15.68
CA PHE A 27 0.82 5.25 14.52
C PHE A 27 0.10 5.98 13.38
N LYS A 28 -0.81 6.92 13.68
CA LYS A 28 -1.49 7.74 12.66
C LYS A 28 -0.52 8.48 11.73
N PHE A 29 0.62 8.94 12.26
CA PHE A 29 1.62 9.65 11.45
C PHE A 29 2.39 8.68 10.54
N LYS A 30 2.60 7.45 10.99
CA LYS A 30 3.19 6.39 10.18
C LYS A 30 2.26 6.04 9.03
N LEU A 31 0.99 5.77 9.30
CA LEU A 31 -0.03 5.53 8.27
C LEU A 31 -0.16 6.69 7.28
N PHE A 32 -0.16 7.94 7.77
CA PHE A 32 -0.18 9.12 6.92
C PHE A 32 1.01 9.17 5.95
N LYS A 33 2.24 8.94 6.45
CA LYS A 33 3.44 8.90 5.61
C LYS A 33 3.40 7.74 4.60
N THR A 34 2.99 6.55 5.04
CA THR A 34 2.83 5.38 4.18
C THR A 34 1.84 5.68 3.06
N LYS A 35 0.68 6.26 3.37
CA LYS A 35 -0.33 6.67 2.37
C LYS A 35 0.24 7.66 1.36
N ALA A 36 0.94 8.70 1.83
CA ALA A 36 1.52 9.73 0.96
C ALA A 36 2.66 9.20 0.06
N GLU A 37 3.40 8.18 0.49
CA GLU A 37 4.40 7.51 -0.36
C GLU A 37 3.71 6.65 -1.44
N LEU A 38 2.67 5.89 -1.06
CA LEU A 38 1.90 5.06 -2.00
C LEU A 38 1.19 5.91 -3.06
N GLU A 39 0.59 7.04 -2.68
CA GLU A 39 -0.07 7.96 -3.63
C GLU A 39 0.92 8.52 -4.65
N ARG A 40 2.12 8.93 -4.21
CA ARG A 40 3.18 9.36 -5.13
C ARG A 40 3.61 8.26 -6.10
N ALA A 41 3.73 7.03 -5.61
CA ALA A 41 4.05 5.90 -6.47
C ALA A 41 2.92 5.59 -7.47
N ILE A 42 1.66 5.70 -7.05
CA ILE A 42 0.49 5.54 -7.92
C ILE A 42 0.47 6.59 -9.03
N GLU A 43 0.77 7.86 -8.73
CA GLU A 43 0.86 8.90 -9.74
C GLU A 43 1.88 8.56 -10.85
N ILE A 44 3.00 7.91 -10.49
CA ILE A 44 3.98 7.44 -11.47
C ILE A 44 3.38 6.36 -12.36
N VAL A 45 2.66 5.39 -11.77
CA VAL A 45 2.02 4.30 -12.55
C VAL A 45 0.92 4.86 -13.46
N GLN A 46 0.10 5.78 -12.97
CA GLN A 46 -0.96 6.41 -13.76
C GLN A 46 -0.41 7.15 -14.97
N LYS A 47 0.74 7.83 -14.83
CA LYS A 47 1.44 8.45 -15.96
C LYS A 47 2.01 7.41 -16.93
N ALA A 48 2.53 6.30 -16.43
CA ALA A 48 3.03 5.22 -17.28
C ALA A 48 1.91 4.54 -18.08
N LEU A 49 0.71 4.45 -17.52
CA LEU A 49 -0.48 3.89 -18.17
C LEU A 49 -1.20 4.89 -19.10
N GLU A 50 -0.80 6.17 -19.11
CA GLU A 50 -1.48 7.20 -19.89
C GLU A 50 -1.33 6.92 -21.40
N GLY A 51 -2.44 6.62 -22.06
CA GLY A 51 -2.46 6.33 -23.50
C GLY A 51 -2.07 4.90 -23.87
N VAL A 52 -1.80 4.04 -22.90
CA VAL A 52 -1.58 2.60 -23.12
C VAL A 52 -2.93 1.94 -23.42
N VAL A 53 -3.01 1.21 -24.53
CA VAL A 53 -4.22 0.50 -24.98
C VAL A 53 -4.01 -1.02 -25.07
N ASP A 54 -2.77 -1.47 -24.94
CA ASP A 54 -2.39 -2.86 -25.03
C ASP A 54 -2.46 -3.55 -23.65
N GLU A 55 -3.15 -4.68 -23.58
CA GLU A 55 -3.37 -5.38 -22.30
C GLU A 55 -2.10 -6.06 -21.76
N GLU A 56 -1.19 -6.50 -22.65
CA GLU A 56 0.09 -7.08 -22.23
C GLU A 56 0.96 -5.99 -21.60
N GLU A 57 1.06 -4.82 -22.24
CA GLU A 57 1.79 -3.67 -21.71
C GLU A 57 1.22 -3.19 -20.36
N VAL A 58 -0.11 -3.14 -20.21
CA VAL A 58 -0.75 -2.83 -18.91
C VAL A 58 -0.35 -3.84 -17.85
N THR A 59 -0.31 -5.13 -18.20
CA THR A 59 0.05 -6.21 -17.27
C THR A 59 1.52 -6.11 -16.87
N GLU A 60 2.42 -5.85 -17.81
CA GLU A 60 3.83 -5.63 -17.54
C GLU A 60 4.04 -4.45 -16.59
N ILE A 61 3.37 -3.33 -16.85
CA ILE A 61 3.40 -2.16 -15.96
C ILE A 61 2.87 -2.54 -14.57
N ALA A 62 1.80 -3.31 -14.47
CA ALA A 62 1.22 -3.71 -13.18
C ALA A 62 2.15 -4.60 -12.34
N GLU A 63 3.02 -5.39 -12.98
CA GLU A 63 3.97 -6.30 -12.34
C GLU A 63 5.32 -5.65 -12.01
N GLN A 64 5.65 -4.51 -12.63
CA GLN A 64 6.86 -3.75 -12.31
C GLN A 64 6.94 -3.38 -10.83
N THR A 65 8.16 -3.40 -10.28
CA THR A 65 8.43 -3.05 -8.89
C THR A 65 8.91 -1.61 -8.75
N GLN A 66 8.44 -0.93 -7.70
CA GLN A 66 8.97 0.37 -7.27
C GLN A 66 9.65 0.27 -5.91
N ASP A 67 10.70 1.06 -5.71
CA ASP A 67 11.33 1.30 -4.42
C ASP A 67 10.55 2.39 -3.66
N LEU A 68 10.05 2.03 -2.48
CA LEU A 68 9.27 2.91 -1.62
C LEU A 68 9.98 3.17 -0.31
N ASN A 69 9.93 4.42 0.15
CA ASN A 69 10.38 4.81 1.47
C ASN A 69 9.25 4.70 2.51
N ILE A 70 8.81 3.46 2.77
CA ILE A 70 7.81 3.15 3.79
C ILE A 70 8.43 2.26 4.89
N GLU A 71 8.00 2.51 6.12
CA GLU A 71 8.30 1.65 7.27
C GLU A 71 7.27 0.52 7.36
N LEU A 72 7.73 -0.70 7.61
CA LEU A 72 6.84 -1.86 7.80
C LEU A 72 5.95 -1.66 9.03
N LEU A 73 4.68 -2.05 8.91
CA LEU A 73 3.70 -2.04 9.98
C LEU A 73 3.84 -3.28 10.84
N THR A 74 3.60 -3.16 12.14
CA THR A 74 3.59 -4.30 13.07
C THR A 74 2.16 -4.75 13.34
N GLU A 75 1.98 -6.00 13.78
CA GLU A 75 0.67 -6.52 14.16
C GLU A 75 0.02 -5.69 15.29
N ALA A 76 0.80 -5.29 16.29
CA ALA A 76 0.34 -4.44 17.40
C ALA A 76 -0.12 -3.05 16.94
N GLU A 77 0.48 -2.51 15.88
CA GLU A 77 0.03 -1.25 15.27
C GLU A 77 -1.31 -1.40 14.54
N LEU A 78 -1.59 -2.58 13.99
CA LEU A 78 -2.82 -2.88 13.23
C LEU A 78 -3.98 -3.37 14.11
N GLU A 79 -3.70 -3.95 15.28
CA GLU A 79 -4.69 -4.45 16.24
C GLU A 79 -5.88 -3.51 16.53
N PRO A 80 -5.70 -2.17 16.71
CA PRO A 80 -6.82 -1.28 16.99
C PRO A 80 -7.69 -0.96 15.77
N LEU A 81 -7.30 -1.37 14.55
CA LEU A 81 -8.01 -1.04 13.33
C LEU A 81 -9.12 -2.08 13.04
N PRO A 82 -10.30 -1.65 12.58
CA PRO A 82 -11.39 -2.57 12.22
C PRO A 82 -11.14 -3.23 10.86
N LEU A 83 -10.09 -4.04 10.74
CA LEU A 83 -9.69 -4.70 9.51
C LEU A 83 -10.38 -6.06 9.32
N SER A 84 -10.86 -6.31 8.12
CA SER A 84 -11.28 -7.61 7.63
C SER A 84 -10.08 -8.49 7.25
N MET A 85 -10.31 -9.81 7.17
CA MET A 85 -9.29 -10.75 6.70
C MET A 85 -8.79 -10.44 5.29
N ALA A 86 -9.65 -10.00 4.38
CA ALA A 86 -9.26 -9.62 3.02
C ALA A 86 -8.29 -8.44 3.05
N GLN A 87 -8.58 -7.42 3.86
CA GLN A 87 -7.69 -6.27 4.02
C GLN A 87 -6.34 -6.67 4.63
N LEU A 88 -6.32 -7.59 5.60
CA LEU A 88 -5.07 -8.11 6.17
C LEU A 88 -4.19 -8.83 5.14
N VAL A 89 -4.79 -9.63 4.24
CA VAL A 89 -4.06 -10.29 3.16
C VAL A 89 -3.40 -9.27 2.23
N LEU A 90 -4.11 -8.19 1.88
CA LEU A 90 -3.55 -7.13 1.03
C LEU A 90 -2.45 -6.33 1.74
N LEU A 91 -2.61 -6.09 3.05
CA LEU A 91 -1.60 -5.41 3.87
C LEU A 91 -0.36 -6.26 4.16
N GLN A 92 -0.42 -7.59 3.96
CA GLN A 92 0.71 -8.50 4.21
C GLN A 92 2.02 -8.02 3.57
N ALA A 93 1.92 -7.40 2.38
CA ALA A 93 3.06 -6.87 1.66
C ALA A 93 3.84 -5.77 2.42
N ILE A 94 3.24 -5.13 3.43
CA ILE A 94 3.87 -4.06 4.23
C ILE A 94 3.87 -4.35 5.73
N ILE A 95 3.54 -5.58 6.14
CA ILE A 95 3.61 -6.01 7.53
C ILE A 95 4.98 -6.62 7.81
N LYS A 96 5.58 -6.26 8.94
CA LYS A 96 6.79 -6.91 9.44
C LYS A 96 6.41 -8.34 9.81
N GLU A 97 6.97 -9.33 9.11
CA GLU A 97 6.87 -10.73 9.54
C GLU A 97 7.36 -10.82 10.98
N GLY A 98 6.53 -11.37 11.88
CA GLY A 98 6.94 -11.64 13.25
C GLY A 98 8.22 -12.48 13.26
N ASP A 99 9.16 -12.16 14.16
CA ASP A 99 10.40 -12.92 14.31
C ASP A 99 10.03 -14.42 14.49
N LYS A 100 10.27 -15.23 13.46
CA LYS A 100 10.18 -16.70 13.56
C LYS A 100 11.33 -17.25 14.38
#